data_AF-A0A380BZI3-F1
#
_entry.id   AF-A0A380BZI3-F1
#
_cell.length_a   1.000
_cell.length_b   1.000
_cell.length_c   1.000
_cell.angle_alpha   90.00
_cell.angle_beta   90.00
_cell.angle_gamma   90.00
#
_symmetry.space_group_name_H-M   'P 1'
#
loop_
_entity.id
_entity.type
_entity.pdbx_description
1 polymer ?
#
loop_
_entity_poly.entity_id
_entity_poly.type
_entity_poly.pdbx_seq_one_letter_code
_entity_poly.pdbx_strand_id
1 'polypeptide(L)'
;MKRTTEKILTWVGILLQFVVIAASALALPFLNDASIKQKVLPLIATANNNQNIAQFTGQLSPSTLFDYMKQGALIILAICVVCCIIAMISVTMMGKLAKFTGILLILIALINVLTVNVVSSLLWFIAGIMLLSRRSTTKQRKKRKQQKRKA
;
A
#
# COMPACT_ATOMS: atom_id res chain seq x y z
N MET A 1 12.31 19.23 -17.74
CA MET A 1 10.85 19.16 -17.50
C MET A 1 10.65 18.71 -16.08
N LYS A 2 9.92 19.51 -15.27
CA LYS A 2 9.74 19.27 -13.84
C LYS A 2 9.05 17.91 -13.65
N ARG A 3 9.59 17.04 -12.81
CA ARG A 3 8.96 15.75 -12.41
C ARG A 3 7.80 15.98 -11.42
N THR A 4 7.05 17.04 -11.64
CA THR A 4 6.05 17.54 -10.70
C THR A 4 4.85 16.60 -10.68
N THR A 5 4.38 16.15 -11.85
CA THR A 5 3.26 15.21 -11.95
C THR A 5 3.53 13.86 -11.28
N GLU A 6 4.71 13.27 -11.54
CA GLU A 6 5.15 12.01 -10.92
C GLU A 6 5.18 12.12 -9.37
N LYS A 7 5.77 13.22 -8.87
CA LYS A 7 5.85 13.50 -7.44
C LYS A 7 4.47 13.72 -6.83
N ILE A 8 3.62 14.54 -7.45
CA ILE A 8 2.26 14.82 -6.96
C ILE A 8 1.44 13.53 -6.90
N LEU A 9 1.46 12.71 -7.96
CA LEU A 9 0.69 11.47 -7.99
C LEU A 9 1.10 10.51 -6.87
N THR A 10 2.41 10.41 -6.61
CA THR A 10 2.92 9.57 -5.51
C THR A 10 2.55 10.15 -4.14
N TRP A 11 2.65 11.47 -3.97
CA TRP A 11 2.24 12.18 -2.76
C TRP A 11 0.74 12.04 -2.46
N VAL A 12 -0.11 12.10 -3.48
CA VAL A 12 -1.56 11.89 -3.32
C VAL A 12 -1.83 10.46 -2.84
N GLY A 13 -1.16 9.46 -3.41
CA GLY A 13 -1.27 8.08 -2.93
C GLY A 13 -0.79 7.90 -1.48
N ILE A 14 0.29 8.58 -1.09
CA ILE A 14 0.79 8.58 0.30
C ILE A 14 -0.22 9.25 1.24
N LEU A 15 -0.79 10.39 0.85
CA LEU A 15 -1.81 11.09 1.64
C LEU A 15 -3.03 10.19 1.87
N LEU A 16 -3.48 9.50 0.83
CA LEU A 16 -4.61 8.57 0.92
C LEU A 16 -4.29 7.36 1.82
N GLN A 17 -3.09 6.79 1.69
CA GLN A 17 -2.61 5.74 2.59
C GLN A 17 -2.60 6.21 4.05
N PHE A 18 -2.22 7.47 4.29
CA PHE A 18 -2.18 8.05 5.62
C PHE A 18 -3.57 8.13 6.26
N VAL A 19 -4.61 8.47 5.49
CA VAL A 19 -6.00 8.46 5.96
C VAL A 19 -6.42 7.06 6.40
N VAL A 20 -6.07 6.03 5.62
CA VAL A 20 -6.37 4.63 5.97
C VAL A 20 -5.63 4.21 7.25
N ILE A 21 -4.33 4.53 7.36
CA ILE A 21 -3.55 4.25 8.57
C ILE A 21 -4.15 4.94 9.79
N ALA A 22 -4.56 6.21 9.66
CA ALA A 22 -5.20 6.96 10.74
C ALA A 22 -6.53 6.33 11.16
N ALA A 23 -7.38 5.96 10.20
CA ALA A 23 -8.65 5.29 10.47
C ALA A 23 -8.45 3.92 11.15
N SER A 24 -7.50 3.12 10.68
CA SER A 24 -7.16 1.82 11.28
C SER A 24 -6.56 1.97 12.68
N ALA A 25 -5.70 2.97 12.91
CA ALA A 25 -5.11 3.26 14.21
C ALA A 25 -6.19 3.69 15.22
N LEU A 26 -7.19 4.46 14.78
CA LEU A 26 -8.35 4.81 15.61
C LEU A 26 -9.27 3.62 15.89
N ALA A 27 -9.37 2.67 14.95
CA ALA A 27 -10.20 1.46 15.10
C ALA A 27 -9.57 0.40 16.03
N LEU A 28 -8.23 0.32 16.11
CA LEU A 28 -7.52 -0.67 16.93
C LEU A 28 -7.89 -0.68 18.43
N PRO A 29 -8.00 0.48 19.13
CA PRO A 29 -8.48 0.53 20.51
C PRO A 29 -9.84 -0.13 20.70
N PHE A 30 -10.77 0.08 19.75
CA PHE A 30 -12.09 -0.55 19.80
C PHE A 30 -12.01 -2.08 19.66
N LEU A 31 -11.11 -2.59 18.83
CA LEU A 31 -10.86 -4.04 18.70
C LEU A 31 -10.18 -4.64 19.94
N ASN A 32 -9.60 -3.82 20.82
CA ASN A 32 -8.99 -4.25 22.07
C ASN A 32 -9.96 -4.21 23.27
N ASP A 33 -11.16 -3.63 23.11
CA ASP A 33 -12.16 -3.51 24.16
C ASP A 33 -12.90 -4.85 24.38
N ALA A 34 -12.99 -5.28 25.65
CA ALA A 34 -13.70 -6.49 26.05
C ALA A 34 -15.20 -6.44 25.71
N SER A 35 -15.81 -5.26 25.77
CA SER A 35 -17.22 -5.03 25.47
C SER A 35 -17.52 -5.26 23.98
N ILE A 36 -16.60 -4.85 23.11
CA ILE A 36 -16.70 -5.09 21.66
C ILE A 36 -16.54 -6.59 21.38
N LYS A 37 -15.56 -7.25 22.01
CA LYS A 37 -15.37 -8.71 21.89
C LYS A 37 -16.65 -9.47 22.22
N GLN A 38 -17.34 -9.12 23.31
CA GLN A 38 -18.60 -9.77 23.70
C GLN A 38 -19.73 -9.57 22.69
N LYS A 39 -19.80 -8.42 22.01
CA LYS A 39 -20.81 -8.17 20.97
C LYS A 39 -20.49 -8.85 19.64
N VAL A 40 -19.21 -9.04 19.33
CA VAL A 40 -18.75 -9.62 18.06
C VAL A 40 -18.66 -11.15 18.11
N LEU A 41 -18.34 -11.74 19.27
CA LEU A 41 -18.33 -13.19 19.51
C LEU A 41 -19.60 -13.92 19.00
N PRO A 42 -20.83 -13.50 19.33
CA PRO A 42 -22.03 -14.18 18.84
C PRO A 42 -22.20 -14.04 17.32
N LEU A 43 -21.80 -12.90 16.72
CA LEU A 43 -21.84 -12.71 15.27
C LEU A 43 -20.87 -13.66 14.55
N ILE A 44 -19.65 -13.81 15.10
CA ILE A 44 -18.68 -14.77 14.60
C ILE A 44 -19.22 -16.20 14.77
N ALA A 45 -19.85 -16.52 15.90
CA ALA A 45 -20.45 -17.83 16.12
C ALA A 45 -21.54 -18.15 15.09
N THR A 46 -22.43 -17.21 14.79
CA THR A 46 -23.45 -17.35 13.73
C THR A 46 -22.81 -17.51 12.35
N ALA A 47 -21.79 -16.72 12.04
CA ALA A 47 -21.07 -16.82 10.77
C ALA A 47 -20.31 -18.15 10.63
N ASN A 48 -19.70 -18.64 11.72
CA ASN A 48 -18.93 -19.88 11.74
C ASN A 48 -19.82 -21.14 11.64
N ASN A 49 -21.10 -21.03 12.00
CA ASN A 49 -22.08 -22.09 11.77
C ASN A 49 -22.49 -22.21 10.29
N ASN A 50 -22.15 -21.25 9.43
CA ASN A 50 -22.37 -21.37 8.00
C ASN A 50 -21.40 -22.40 7.41
N GLN A 51 -21.94 -23.42 6.75
CA GLN A 51 -21.19 -24.51 6.11
C GLN A 51 -20.09 -24.00 5.16
N ASN A 52 -20.30 -22.87 4.46
CA ASN A 52 -19.27 -22.31 3.57
C ASN A 52 -18.11 -21.68 4.34
N ILE A 53 -18.34 -21.14 5.54
CA ILE A 53 -17.32 -20.48 6.35
C ILE A 53 -16.61 -21.49 7.26
N ALA A 54 -17.34 -22.45 7.82
CA ALA A 54 -16.83 -23.53 8.66
C ALA A 54 -15.69 -24.32 7.99
N GLN A 55 -15.74 -24.43 6.65
CA GLN A 55 -14.70 -25.08 5.83
C GLN A 55 -13.37 -24.33 5.86
N PHE A 56 -13.38 -22.99 5.94
CA PHE A 56 -12.18 -22.16 5.98
C PHE A 56 -11.65 -21.95 7.39
N THR A 57 -12.51 -22.02 8.40
CA THR A 57 -12.15 -21.80 9.80
C THR A 57 -11.76 -23.08 10.53
N GLY A 58 -11.91 -24.26 9.91
CA GLY A 58 -11.48 -25.53 10.51
C GLY A 58 -12.14 -25.83 11.86
N GLN A 59 -13.37 -25.35 12.08
CA GLN A 59 -14.10 -25.43 13.35
C GLN A 59 -13.44 -24.69 14.53
N LEU A 60 -12.57 -23.71 14.27
CA LEU A 60 -12.00 -22.87 15.32
C LEU A 60 -13.08 -22.17 16.14
N SER A 61 -12.87 -22.08 17.46
CA SER A 61 -13.76 -21.36 18.37
C SER A 61 -13.89 -19.88 17.97
N PRO A 62 -15.08 -19.28 18.11
CA PRO A 62 -15.32 -17.86 17.79
C PRO A 62 -14.36 -16.89 18.50
N SER A 63 -13.93 -17.22 19.72
CA SER A 63 -12.93 -16.47 20.48
C SER A 63 -11.56 -16.45 19.81
N THR A 64 -11.10 -17.61 19.33
CA THR A 64 -9.81 -17.76 18.66
C THR A 64 -9.81 -17.05 17.31
N LEU A 65 -10.93 -17.13 16.56
CA LEU A 65 -11.11 -16.37 15.33
C LEU A 65 -11.07 -14.87 15.57
N PHE A 66 -11.69 -14.37 16.65
CA PHE A 66 -11.62 -12.96 17.02
C PHE A 66 -10.18 -12.53 17.37
N ASP A 67 -9.44 -13.37 18.11
CA ASP A 67 -8.06 -13.07 18.49
C ASP A 67 -7.12 -13.07 17.25
N TYR A 68 -7.33 -13.98 16.29
CA TYR A 68 -6.62 -13.95 15.01
C TYR A 68 -6.99 -12.75 14.14
N MET A 69 -8.25 -12.35 14.12
CA MET A 69 -8.70 -11.15 13.40
C MET A 69 -8.02 -9.90 13.97
N LYS A 70 -7.95 -9.78 15.31
CA LYS A 70 -7.25 -8.70 15.99
C LYS A 70 -5.75 -8.70 15.66
N GLN A 71 -5.09 -9.86 15.75
CA GLN A 71 -3.67 -9.98 15.45
C GLN A 71 -3.38 -9.67 13.97
N GLY A 72 -4.22 -10.16 13.06
CA GLY A 72 -4.15 -9.87 11.63
C GLY A 72 -4.30 -8.38 11.33
N ALA A 73 -5.26 -7.70 11.95
CA ALA A 73 -5.44 -6.26 11.81
C ALA A 73 -4.19 -5.46 12.25
N LEU A 74 -3.53 -5.90 13.34
CA LEU A 74 -2.31 -5.26 13.84
C LEU A 74 -1.11 -5.48 12.89
N ILE A 75 -0.94 -6.70 12.37
CA ILE A 75 0.12 -7.02 11.39
C ILE A 75 -0.09 -6.23 10.09
N ILE A 76 -1.33 -6.18 9.59
CA ILE A 76 -1.71 -5.43 8.40
C ILE A 76 -1.38 -3.94 8.56
N LEU A 77 -1.69 -3.36 9.72
CA LEU A 77 -1.35 -1.97 10.01
C LEU A 77 0.17 -1.76 10.00
N ALA A 78 0.94 -2.65 10.63
CA ALA A 78 2.39 -2.56 10.64
C ALA A 78 2.98 -2.59 9.22
N ILE A 79 2.49 -3.49 8.35
CA ILE A 79 2.90 -3.57 6.94
C ILE A 79 2.53 -2.28 6.19
N CYS A 80 1.33 -1.72 6.41
CA CYS A 80 0.92 -0.45 5.82
C CYS A 80 1.87 0.69 6.18
N VAL A 81 2.28 0.79 7.44
CA VAL A 81 3.21 1.81 7.92
C VAL A 81 4.58 1.66 7.26
N VAL A 82 5.11 0.43 7.20
CA VAL A 82 6.39 0.14 6.53
C VAL A 82 6.31 0.50 5.04
N CYS A 83 5.24 0.13 4.33
CA CYS A 83 5.03 0.50 2.93
C CYS A 83 5.00 2.01 2.72
N CYS A 84 4.35 2.75 3.63
CA CYS A 84 4.29 4.21 3.59
C CYS A 84 5.67 4.86 3.70
N ILE A 85 6.54 4.35 4.58
CA ILE A 85 7.92 4.82 4.73
C ILE A 85 8.71 4.58 3.45
N ILE A 86 8.61 3.38 2.86
CA ILE A 86 9.32 3.06 1.61
C ILE A 86 8.81 3.92 0.43
N ALA A 87 7.50 4.20 0.38
CA ALA A 87 6.92 5.11 -0.61
C ALA A 87 7.48 6.54 -0.45
N MET A 88 7.64 7.04 0.77
CA MET A 88 8.30 8.34 1.01
C MET A 88 9.76 8.34 0.54
N ILE A 89 10.52 7.28 0.83
CA ILE A 89 11.91 7.15 0.36
C ILE A 89 11.95 7.14 -1.18
N SER A 90 10.99 6.48 -1.82
CA SER A 90 10.86 6.40 -3.28
C SER A 90 10.73 7.79 -3.91
N VAL A 91 9.96 8.71 -3.31
CA VAL A 91 9.82 10.11 -3.79
C VAL A 91 11.15 10.88 -3.80
N THR A 92 12.03 10.61 -2.83
CA THR A 92 13.36 11.25 -2.79
C THR A 92 14.31 10.67 -3.85
N MET A 93 14.24 9.35 -4.10
CA MET A 93 15.06 8.65 -5.11
C MET A 93 14.63 8.93 -6.55
N MET A 94 13.39 9.36 -6.78
CA MET A 94 12.84 9.71 -8.09
C MET A 94 13.77 10.65 -8.89
N GLY A 95 14.49 11.54 -8.23
CA GLY A 95 15.42 12.48 -8.86
C GLY A 95 16.67 11.84 -9.50
N LYS A 96 17.24 10.80 -8.88
CA LYS A 96 18.51 10.16 -9.29
C LYS A 96 18.30 8.83 -10.03
N LEU A 97 17.39 7.97 -9.56
CA LEU A 97 17.23 6.57 -9.99
C LEU A 97 15.79 6.23 -10.39
N ALA A 98 15.20 7.05 -11.26
CA ALA A 98 13.79 6.94 -11.69
C ALA A 98 13.31 5.53 -12.04
N LYS A 99 14.16 4.75 -12.74
CA LYS A 99 13.82 3.39 -13.17
C LYS A 99 13.68 2.42 -11.99
N PHE A 100 14.60 2.50 -11.03
CA PHE A 100 14.57 1.66 -9.84
C PHE A 100 13.37 2.01 -8.97
N THR A 101 13.13 3.31 -8.77
CA THR A 101 11.96 3.81 -8.04
C THR A 101 10.64 3.35 -8.66
N GLY A 102 10.54 3.30 -9.99
CA GLY A 102 9.33 2.84 -10.67
C GLY A 102 9.02 1.37 -10.40
N ILE A 103 10.04 0.52 -10.45
CA ILE A 103 9.92 -0.92 -10.16
C ILE A 103 9.53 -1.13 -8.68
N LEU A 104 10.18 -0.39 -7.77
CA LEU A 104 9.90 -0.45 -6.34
C LEU A 104 8.44 -0.08 -6.03
N LEU A 105 7.92 0.99 -6.66
CA LEU A 105 6.53 1.42 -6.50
C LEU A 105 5.52 0.39 -7.05
N ILE A 106 5.84 -0.27 -8.17
CA ILE A 106 4.97 -1.34 -8.71
C ILE A 106 4.92 -2.52 -7.75
N LEU A 107 6.08 -2.93 -7.21
CA LEU A 107 6.15 -4.06 -6.26
C LEU A 107 5.34 -3.76 -5.00
N ILE A 108 5.47 -2.55 -4.46
CA ILE A 108 4.72 -2.10 -3.29
C ILE A 108 3.24 -2.01 -3.62
N ALA A 109 2.86 -1.49 -4.79
CA ALA A 109 1.47 -1.41 -5.22
C ALA A 109 0.82 -2.81 -5.23
N LEU A 110 1.49 -3.80 -5.81
CA LEU A 110 1.02 -5.19 -5.82
C LEU A 110 0.76 -5.73 -4.40
N ILE A 111 1.68 -5.51 -3.46
CA ILE A 111 1.51 -5.93 -2.06
C ILE A 111 0.32 -5.19 -1.43
N ASN A 112 0.19 -3.88 -1.68
CA ASN A 112 -0.82 -3.02 -1.09
C ASN A 112 -2.23 -3.28 -1.64
N VAL A 113 -2.38 -3.91 -2.82
CA VAL A 113 -3.69 -4.39 -3.32
C VAL A 113 -4.31 -5.39 -2.35
N LEU A 114 -3.50 -6.29 -1.77
CA LEU A 114 -4.01 -7.30 -0.82
C LEU A 114 -4.54 -6.69 0.47
N THR A 115 -4.18 -5.44 0.76
CA THR A 115 -4.51 -4.75 2.02
C THR A 115 -5.79 -3.91 1.93
N VAL A 116 -6.65 -4.15 0.93
CA VAL A 116 -7.93 -3.42 0.70
C VAL A 116 -7.72 -1.96 0.26
N ASN A 117 -6.48 -1.50 0.11
CA ASN A 117 -6.16 -0.12 -0.28
C ASN A 117 -6.00 0.02 -1.81
N VAL A 118 -7.04 -0.37 -2.55
CA VAL A 118 -7.02 -0.47 -4.02
C VAL A 118 -6.72 0.87 -4.68
N VAL A 119 -7.27 1.96 -4.15
CA VAL A 119 -7.06 3.32 -4.72
C VAL A 119 -5.61 3.76 -4.58
N SER A 120 -5.02 3.64 -3.38
CA SER A 120 -3.62 4.00 -3.14
C SER A 120 -2.67 3.14 -3.96
N SER A 121 -2.97 1.83 -4.06
CA SER A 121 -2.22 0.92 -4.91
C SER A 121 -2.25 1.33 -6.38
N LEU A 122 -3.43 1.66 -6.91
CA LEU A 122 -3.58 2.06 -8.31
C LEU A 122 -2.80 3.34 -8.62
N LEU A 123 -2.80 4.33 -7.71
CA LEU A 123 -2.01 5.55 -7.86
C LEU A 123 -0.50 5.25 -7.91
N TRP A 124 -0.01 4.37 -7.03
CA TRP A 124 1.41 3.98 -7.01
C TRP A 124 1.80 3.10 -8.20
N PHE A 125 0.89 2.26 -8.68
CA PHE A 125 1.08 1.46 -9.88
C PHE A 125 1.23 2.35 -11.13
N ILE A 126 0.32 3.32 -11.31
CA ILE A 126 0.38 4.28 -12.41
C ILE A 126 1.66 5.12 -12.29
N ALA A 127 2.00 5.62 -11.09
CA ALA A 127 3.24 6.37 -10.86
C ALA A 127 4.48 5.54 -11.20
N GLY A 128 4.48 4.25 -10.85
CA GLY A 128 5.54 3.31 -11.16
C GLY A 128 5.73 3.10 -12.65
N ILE A 129 4.65 2.84 -13.40
CA ILE A 129 4.67 2.71 -14.86
C ILE A 129 5.13 4.02 -15.50
N MET A 130 4.63 5.16 -15.04
CA MET A 130 5.01 6.48 -15.56
C MET A 130 6.51 6.74 -15.40
N LEU A 131 7.12 6.28 -14.30
CA LEU A 131 8.57 6.34 -14.10
C LEU A 131 9.36 5.41 -15.03
N LEU A 132 8.83 4.23 -15.34
CA LEU A 132 9.45 3.24 -16.21
C LEU A 132 9.36 3.62 -17.70
N SER A 133 8.20 4.15 -18.12
CA SER A 133 7.91 4.59 -19.50
C SER A 133 8.77 5.77 -19.92
N ARG A 134 9.15 6.64 -18.98
CA ARG A 134 9.86 7.87 -19.30
C ARG A 134 11.33 7.59 -19.64
N ARG A 135 11.64 7.58 -20.95
CA ARG A 135 13.04 7.58 -21.45
C ARG A 135 13.82 8.73 -20.79
N SER A 136 14.99 8.41 -20.23
CA SER A 136 15.85 9.40 -19.56
C SER A 136 16.18 10.54 -20.53
N THR A 137 15.57 11.70 -20.29
CA THR A 137 15.84 12.94 -21.05
C THR A 137 17.32 13.33 -21.02
N THR A 138 18.08 12.78 -20.06
CA THR A 138 19.54 12.89 -19.97
C THR A 138 20.28 12.26 -21.16
N LYS A 139 19.82 11.11 -21.69
CA LYS A 139 20.42 10.50 -22.89
C LYS A 139 20.18 11.35 -24.13
N GLN A 140 18.99 11.96 -24.28
CA GLN A 140 18.70 12.85 -25.40
C GLN A 140 19.46 14.19 -25.32
N ARG A 141 19.64 14.75 -24.12
CA ARG A 141 20.38 16.01 -23.94
C ARG A 141 21.88 15.84 -24.20
N LYS A 142 22.47 14.69 -23.84
CA LYS A 142 23.85 14.33 -24.23
C LYS A 142 23.99 14.11 -25.75
N LYS A 143 23.05 13.40 -26.40
CA LYS A 143 23.06 13.24 -27.87
C LYS A 143 22.93 14.57 -28.61
N ARG A 144 22.03 15.48 -28.19
CA ARG A 144 21.90 16.83 -28.77
C ARG A 144 23.15 17.68 -28.60
N LYS A 145 23.84 17.59 -27.46
CA LYS A 145 25.12 18.30 -27.23
C LYS A 145 26.27 17.71 -28.06
N GLN A 146 26.29 16.39 -28.31
CA GLN A 146 27.27 15.75 -29.19
C GLN A 146 27.02 16.05 -30.67
N GLN A 147 25.77 16.13 -31.11
CA GLN A 147 25.43 16.54 -32.49
C GLN A 147 25.79 18.01 -32.78
N LYS A 148 25.53 18.93 -31.84
CA LYS A 148 25.93 20.34 -31.98
C LYS A 148 27.45 20.61 -31.91
N ARG A 149 28.26 19.62 -31.51
CA ARG A 149 29.74 19.72 -31.52
C ARG A 149 30.37 19.12 -32.77
N LYS A 150 29.57 18.52 -33.66
CA LYS A 150 30.01 17.86 -34.90
C LYS A 150 29.51 18.58 -36.17
N ALA A 151 28.82 19.72 -36.01
CA ALA A 151 28.40 20.63 -37.06
C ALA A 151 29.05 21.98 -36.78
#